data_AF-A0A5C9AZL5-F1
#
_entry.id   AF-A0A5C9AZL5-F1
#
_cell.length_a   1.000
_cell.length_b   1.000
_cell.length_c   1.000
_cell.angle_alpha   90.00
_cell.angle_beta   90.00
_cell.angle_gamma   90.00
#
_symmetry.space_group_name_H-M   'P 1'
#
loop_
_entity.id
_entity.type
_entity.pdbx_description
1 polymer ?
#
loop_
_entity_poly.entity_id
_entity_poly.type
_entity_poly.pdbx_seq_one_letter_code
_entity_poly.pdbx_strand_id
1 'polypeptide(L)'
;MSDLTFMMGKFEARIPTDRVYSDNHLWLQADGEPNHYRVGFTAYSVRLLQDVYFLEWSIDPHSAVRKKDEIGEIESSKAVSTLYAPADGTILEFNERLLDDPSAINTDGYAKGFLFSMQTETKFLTPEEYVAHLAAGWDKTEKLIKGQYN
;
A
#
# COMPACT_ATOMS: atom_id res chain seq x y z
N MET A 1 6.77 19.20 -7.81
CA MET A 1 6.88 19.22 -6.34
C MET A 1 7.85 18.14 -5.93
N SER A 2 8.64 18.34 -4.88
CA SER A 2 9.58 17.34 -4.36
C SER A 2 8.86 16.35 -3.46
N ASP A 3 9.29 15.09 -3.47
CA ASP A 3 8.75 14.08 -2.56
C ASP A 3 9.04 14.41 -1.10
N LEU A 4 8.18 13.92 -0.19
CA LEU A 4 8.45 13.90 1.23
C LEU A 4 9.23 12.63 1.62
N THR A 5 9.80 12.62 2.82
CA THR A 5 10.54 11.46 3.36
C THR A 5 10.17 11.24 4.82
N PHE A 6 9.93 9.98 5.18
CA PHE A 6 9.72 9.55 6.57
C PHE A 6 10.85 8.63 7.03
N MET A 7 11.44 8.90 8.18
CA MET A 7 12.56 8.10 8.72
C MET A 7 12.06 6.92 9.54
N MET A 8 12.42 5.71 9.13
CA MET A 8 12.18 4.45 9.83
C MET A 8 13.47 3.95 10.51
N GLY A 9 14.00 4.76 11.43
CA GLY A 9 15.35 4.57 11.99
C GLY A 9 16.41 5.00 10.98
N LYS A 10 17.23 4.05 10.50
CA LYS A 10 18.25 4.30 9.46
C LYS A 10 17.73 4.20 8.02
N PHE A 11 16.46 3.86 7.85
CA PHE A 11 15.84 3.65 6.54
C PHE A 11 14.95 4.83 6.19
N GLU A 12 14.95 5.21 4.92
CA GLU A 12 14.13 6.28 4.39
C GLU A 12 12.92 5.69 3.66
N ALA A 13 11.72 6.13 4.02
CA ALA A 13 10.51 5.87 3.25
C ALA A 13 10.21 7.10 2.40
N ARG A 14 10.39 6.98 1.08
CA ARG A 14 10.03 8.01 0.10
C ARG A 14 8.50 8.13 0.02
N ILE A 15 7.96 9.34 0.09
CA ILE A 15 6.52 9.63 0.05
C ILE A 15 6.24 10.61 -1.10
N PRO A 16 5.89 10.13 -2.31
CA PRO A 16 5.57 11.01 -3.43
C PRO A 16 4.41 11.99 -3.15
N THR A 17 4.52 13.22 -3.64
CA THR A 17 3.49 14.25 -3.41
C THR A 17 2.43 14.32 -4.52
N ASP A 18 2.49 13.43 -5.50
CA ASP A 18 1.60 13.37 -6.67
C ASP A 18 0.40 12.44 -6.47
N ARG A 19 0.17 11.97 -5.24
CA ARG A 19 -0.81 10.94 -4.88
C ARG A 19 -1.30 11.12 -3.44
N VAL A 20 -2.33 10.38 -3.08
CA VAL A 20 -2.90 10.34 -1.72
C VAL A 20 -2.66 8.98 -1.07
N TYR A 21 -2.95 8.87 0.23
CA TYR A 21 -2.58 7.70 1.02
C TYR A 21 -3.72 7.23 1.93
N SER A 22 -3.81 5.92 2.14
CA SER A 22 -4.73 5.33 3.09
C SER A 22 -4.12 5.17 4.49
N ASP A 23 -5.00 5.05 5.49
CA ASP A 23 -4.62 4.74 6.87
C ASP A 23 -4.11 3.30 7.05
N ASN A 24 -4.35 2.42 6.07
CA ASN A 24 -3.73 1.09 5.98
C ASN A 24 -2.48 1.06 5.08
N HIS A 25 -1.81 2.21 4.91
CA HIS A 25 -0.49 2.35 4.31
C HIS A 25 -0.39 1.93 2.83
N LEU A 26 -1.45 2.15 2.07
CA LEU A 26 -1.45 2.11 0.61
C LEU A 26 -1.36 3.51 0.04
N TRP A 27 -0.78 3.65 -1.15
CA TRP A 27 -0.86 4.86 -1.94
C TRP A 27 -1.96 4.72 -3.00
N LEU A 28 -2.58 5.83 -3.38
CA LEU A 28 -3.60 5.92 -4.42
C LEU A 28 -3.27 7.07 -5.38
N GLN A 29 -3.05 6.75 -6.66
CA GLN A 29 -2.71 7.73 -7.68
C GLN A 29 -3.80 7.76 -8.75
N ALA A 30 -4.35 8.94 -9.03
CA ALA A 30 -5.32 9.12 -10.09
C ALA A 30 -4.73 8.74 -11.46
N ASP A 31 -5.51 8.06 -12.29
CA ASP A 31 -5.11 7.60 -13.63
C ASP A 31 -5.65 8.46 -14.78
N GLY A 32 -6.43 9.50 -14.46
CA GLY A 32 -7.04 10.42 -15.42
C GLY A 32 -8.55 10.31 -15.50
N GLU A 33 -9.14 9.22 -15.00
CA GLU A 33 -10.59 9.05 -14.94
C GLU A 33 -11.17 9.53 -13.59
N PRO A 34 -12.41 10.06 -13.57
CA PRO A 34 -13.03 10.53 -12.34
C PRO A 34 -13.13 9.41 -11.28
N ASN A 35 -12.58 9.69 -10.09
CA ASN A 35 -12.60 8.79 -8.94
C ASN A 35 -11.88 7.45 -9.15
N HIS A 36 -11.10 7.30 -10.22
CA HIS A 36 -10.25 6.13 -10.44
C HIS A 36 -8.86 6.34 -9.86
N TYR A 37 -8.35 5.29 -9.24
CA TYR A 37 -7.02 5.27 -8.65
C TYR A 37 -6.32 3.96 -8.91
N ARG A 38 -5.04 4.02 -9.29
CA ARG A 38 -4.11 2.91 -9.07
C ARG A 38 -3.70 2.87 -7.61
N VAL A 39 -3.65 1.67 -7.04
CA VAL A 39 -3.39 1.45 -5.62
C VAL A 39 -2.17 0.56 -5.47
N GLY A 40 -1.29 0.86 -4.52
CA GLY A 40 -0.13 0.02 -4.22
C GLY A 40 0.44 0.23 -2.82
N PHE A 41 1.45 -0.56 -2.46
CA PHE A 41 2.12 -0.40 -1.17
C PHE A 41 3.02 0.82 -1.13
N THR A 42 2.97 1.55 -0.01
CA THR A 42 3.97 2.58 0.28
C THR A 42 5.34 1.95 0.58
N ALA A 43 6.42 2.73 0.40
CA ALA A 43 7.75 2.32 0.83
C ALA A 43 7.80 1.96 2.32
N TYR A 44 6.96 2.61 3.14
CA TYR A 44 6.77 2.26 4.55
C TYR A 44 6.23 0.83 4.70
N SER A 45 5.17 0.47 3.99
CA SER A 45 4.59 -0.88 4.02
C SER A 45 5.56 -1.95 3.54
N VAL A 46 6.20 -1.74 2.39
CA VAL A 46 7.19 -2.68 1.85
C VAL A 46 8.33 -2.85 2.86
N ARG A 47 8.79 -1.78 3.52
CA ARG A 47 9.82 -1.90 4.55
C ARG A 47 9.38 -2.74 5.75
N LEU A 48 8.11 -2.68 6.14
CA LEU A 48 7.57 -3.49 7.23
C LEU A 48 7.38 -4.95 6.84
N LEU A 49 6.95 -5.20 5.60
CA LEU A 49 6.79 -6.54 5.02
C LEU A 49 8.14 -7.20 4.72
N GLN A 50 9.17 -6.40 4.44
CA GLN A 50 10.45 -6.81 3.85
C GLN A 50 10.26 -7.28 2.40
N ASP A 51 10.70 -8.49 2.05
CA ASP A 51 10.65 -8.97 0.66
C ASP A 51 9.35 -9.70 0.42
N VAL A 52 8.50 -9.17 -0.46
CA VAL A 52 7.29 -9.82 -0.95
C VAL A 52 7.65 -10.82 -2.05
N TYR A 53 7.15 -12.05 -1.97
CA TYR A 53 7.39 -13.07 -2.99
C TYR A 53 6.15 -13.87 -3.41
N PHE A 54 4.99 -13.62 -2.80
CA PHE A 54 3.72 -14.19 -3.26
C PHE A 54 2.57 -13.19 -3.06
N LEU A 55 1.61 -13.22 -3.98
CA LEU A 55 0.39 -12.41 -3.95
C LEU A 55 -0.76 -13.24 -4.55
N GLU A 56 -1.89 -13.27 -3.85
CA GLU A 56 -3.13 -13.90 -4.33
C GLU A 56 -4.32 -12.97 -4.07
N TRP A 57 -5.30 -12.99 -4.98
CA TRP A 57 -6.55 -12.25 -4.85
C TRP A 57 -7.69 -13.20 -4.50
N SER A 58 -8.54 -12.80 -3.56
CA SER A 58 -9.69 -13.58 -3.09
C SER A 58 -11.02 -13.14 -3.71
N ILE A 59 -10.99 -12.11 -4.55
CA ILE A 59 -12.15 -11.56 -5.24
C ILE A 59 -11.83 -11.33 -6.72
N ASP A 60 -12.87 -11.20 -7.53
CA ASP A 60 -12.75 -10.93 -8.96
C ASP A 60 -12.68 -9.41 -9.26
N PRO A 61 -12.11 -9.01 -10.41
CA PRO A 61 -12.28 -7.66 -10.95
C PRO A 61 -13.75 -7.25 -11.02
N HIS A 62 -14.02 -5.94 -10.92
CA HIS A 62 -15.37 -5.34 -10.88
C HIS A 62 -16.19 -5.64 -9.61
N SER A 63 -15.60 -6.28 -8.61
CA SER A 63 -16.24 -6.52 -7.31
C SER A 63 -16.43 -5.23 -6.51
N ALA A 64 -17.62 -5.04 -5.97
CA ALA A 64 -17.88 -4.02 -4.95
C ALA A 64 -17.27 -4.45 -3.61
N VAL A 65 -16.60 -3.53 -2.94
CA VAL A 65 -15.92 -3.76 -1.66
C VAL A 65 -16.27 -2.65 -0.66
N ARG A 66 -16.28 -3.00 0.62
CA ARG A 66 -16.30 -2.06 1.74
C ARG A 66 -14.92 -1.94 2.34
N LYS A 67 -14.66 -0.81 3.00
CA LYS A 67 -13.44 -0.59 3.76
C LYS A 67 -13.24 -1.76 4.74
N LYS A 68 -12.06 -2.38 4.70
CA LYS A 68 -11.66 -3.57 5.45
C LYS A 68 -12.26 -4.90 5.01
N ASP A 69 -12.97 -4.96 3.89
CA ASP A 69 -13.24 -6.26 3.26
C ASP A 69 -11.91 -6.89 2.85
N GLU A 70 -11.80 -8.20 3.05
CA GLU A 70 -10.67 -8.99 2.60
C GLU A 70 -10.69 -9.10 1.07
N ILE A 71 -9.56 -8.80 0.44
CA ILE A 71 -9.43 -8.77 -1.02
C ILE A 71 -8.38 -9.75 -1.54
N GLY A 72 -7.50 -10.25 -0.67
CA GLY A 72 -6.39 -11.11 -1.06
C GLY A 72 -5.42 -11.37 0.08
N GLU A 73 -4.29 -11.96 -0.24
CA GLU A 73 -3.22 -12.30 0.69
C GLU A 73 -1.85 -12.03 0.06
N ILE A 74 -0.87 -11.69 0.90
CA ILE A 74 0.51 -11.52 0.51
C ILE A 74 1.42 -12.35 1.41
N GLU A 75 2.43 -12.98 0.81
CA GLU A 75 3.52 -13.61 1.56
C GLU A 75 4.80 -12.83 1.39
N SER A 76 5.46 -12.59 2.53
CA SER A 76 6.72 -11.89 2.61
C SER A 76 7.74 -12.67 3.43
N SER A 77 8.99 -12.22 3.45
CA SER A 77 10.03 -12.85 4.28
C SER A 77 9.74 -12.73 5.78
N LYS A 78 8.78 -11.89 6.16
CA LYS A 78 8.38 -11.66 7.55
C LYS A 78 7.15 -12.44 7.96
N ALA A 79 6.11 -12.44 7.13
CA ALA A 79 4.81 -13.02 7.46
C ALA A 79 3.95 -13.21 6.21
N VAL A 80 2.97 -14.09 6.35
CA VAL A 80 1.74 -14.10 5.53
C VAL A 80 0.80 -13.04 6.09
N SER A 81 0.16 -12.25 5.24
CA SER A 81 -0.74 -11.17 5.67
C SER A 81 -1.93 -11.00 4.73
N THR A 82 -3.12 -10.91 5.32
CA THR A 82 -4.35 -10.57 4.60
C THR A 82 -4.31 -9.14 4.08
N LEU A 83 -4.77 -8.94 2.85
CA LEU A 83 -4.97 -7.66 2.21
C LEU A 83 -6.41 -7.21 2.36
N TYR A 84 -6.57 -5.91 2.63
CA TYR A 84 -7.87 -5.31 2.89
C TYR A 84 -8.13 -4.12 1.99
N ALA A 85 -9.37 -3.99 1.51
CA ALA A 85 -9.81 -2.83 0.76
C ALA A 85 -9.62 -1.54 1.58
N PRO A 86 -8.97 -0.49 1.02
CA PRO A 86 -8.67 0.74 1.76
C PRO A 86 -9.91 1.61 2.00
N ALA A 87 -10.97 1.40 1.21
CA ALA A 87 -12.17 2.23 1.19
C ALA A 87 -13.36 1.49 0.59
N ASP A 88 -14.55 2.05 0.75
CA ASP A 88 -15.74 1.63 0.02
C ASP A 88 -15.60 2.00 -1.46
N GLY A 89 -15.99 1.10 -2.35
CA GLY A 89 -15.90 1.35 -3.80
C GLY A 89 -15.98 0.07 -4.62
N THR A 90 -15.36 0.12 -5.80
CA THR A 90 -15.30 -1.01 -6.74
C THR A 90 -13.85 -1.24 -7.14
N ILE A 91 -13.36 -2.47 -6.98
CA ILE A 91 -12.10 -2.90 -7.60
C ILE A 91 -12.36 -3.05 -9.09
N LEU A 92 -11.51 -2.48 -9.93
CA LEU A 92 -11.72 -2.44 -11.38
C LEU A 92 -10.93 -3.55 -12.07
N GLU A 93 -9.64 -3.63 -11.78
CA GLU A 93 -8.70 -4.62 -12.31
C GLU A 93 -7.55 -4.86 -11.34
N PHE A 94 -6.92 -6.03 -11.45
CA PHE A 94 -5.70 -6.38 -10.74
C PHE A 94 -4.49 -6.27 -11.68
N ASN A 95 -3.32 -5.98 -11.13
CA ASN A 95 -2.08 -6.03 -11.90
C ASN A 95 -1.65 -7.49 -12.11
N GLU A 96 -2.07 -8.08 -13.23
CA GLU A 96 -1.80 -9.48 -13.58
C GLU A 96 -0.30 -9.82 -13.58
N ARG A 97 0.57 -8.84 -13.85
CA ARG A 97 2.03 -9.05 -13.87
C ARG A 97 2.57 -9.47 -12.51
N LEU A 98 1.91 -9.09 -11.42
CA LEU A 98 2.35 -9.40 -10.06
C LEU A 98 1.95 -10.81 -9.62
N LEU A 99 0.99 -11.45 -10.31
CA LEU A 99 0.63 -12.84 -10.08
C LEU A 99 1.72 -13.79 -10.59
N ASP A 100 2.37 -13.41 -11.70
CA ASP A 100 3.52 -14.15 -12.23
C ASP A 100 4.83 -13.78 -11.51
N ASP A 101 5.04 -12.48 -11.25
CA ASP A 101 6.26 -11.96 -10.62
C ASP A 101 5.96 -10.76 -9.70
N PRO A 102 5.89 -10.95 -8.37
CA PRO A 102 5.61 -9.88 -7.42
C PRO A 102 6.83 -8.98 -7.13
N SER A 103 8.00 -9.22 -7.74
CA SER A 103 9.25 -8.49 -7.43
C SER A 103 9.17 -6.97 -7.63
N ALA A 104 8.26 -6.51 -8.50
CA ALA A 104 8.03 -5.08 -8.74
C ALA A 104 7.45 -4.37 -7.50
N ILE A 105 6.76 -5.07 -6.60
CA ILE A 105 6.32 -4.52 -5.31
C ILE A 105 7.53 -4.03 -4.50
N ASN A 106 8.61 -4.82 -4.50
CA ASN A 106 9.82 -4.51 -3.74
C ASN A 106 10.70 -3.46 -4.42
N THR A 107 10.79 -3.50 -5.75
CA THR A 107 11.79 -2.75 -6.53
C THR A 107 11.27 -1.49 -7.22
N ASP A 108 9.98 -1.44 -7.55
CA ASP A 108 9.34 -0.34 -8.29
C ASP A 108 7.91 -0.09 -7.77
N GLY A 109 7.75 -0.05 -6.44
CA GLY A 109 6.46 -0.05 -5.74
C GLY A 109 5.55 1.14 -6.02
N TYR A 110 6.07 2.24 -6.57
CA TYR A 110 5.28 3.45 -6.90
C TYR A 110 4.89 3.57 -8.38
N ALA A 111 5.37 2.66 -9.24
CA ALA A 111 4.99 2.58 -10.64
C ALA A 111 4.56 1.16 -11.00
N LYS A 112 5.51 0.25 -11.31
CA LYS A 112 5.17 -1.10 -11.78
C LYS A 112 4.62 -2.02 -10.70
N GLY A 113 4.89 -1.73 -9.43
CA GLY A 113 4.40 -2.48 -8.27
C GLY A 113 3.02 -2.05 -7.76
N PHE A 114 2.21 -1.36 -8.58
CA PHE A 114 0.80 -1.14 -8.25
C PHE A 114 0.07 -2.49 -8.20
N LEU A 115 -0.86 -2.64 -7.26
CA LEU A 115 -1.53 -3.90 -6.97
C LEU A 115 -2.83 -4.07 -7.79
N PHE A 116 -3.65 -3.03 -7.79
CA PHE A 116 -4.96 -3.00 -8.45
C PHE A 116 -5.36 -1.55 -8.76
N SER A 117 -6.42 -1.38 -9.55
CA SER A 117 -7.12 -0.10 -9.66
C SER A 117 -8.50 -0.18 -9.01
N MET A 118 -8.98 0.95 -8.49
CA MET A 118 -10.28 1.05 -7.85
C MET A 118 -10.98 2.36 -8.16
N GLN A 119 -12.30 2.33 -8.15
CA GLN A 119 -13.16 3.52 -8.19
C GLN A 119 -13.72 3.81 -6.79
N THR A 120 -13.55 5.03 -6.29
CA THR A 120 -14.11 5.45 -4.99
C THR A 120 -14.20 6.98 -4.86
N GLU A 121 -15.22 7.45 -4.15
CA GLU A 121 -15.36 8.86 -3.76
C GLU A 121 -14.72 9.18 -2.40
N THR A 122 -14.08 8.19 -1.77
CA THR A 122 -13.49 8.35 -0.43
C THR A 122 -12.36 9.37 -0.46
N LYS A 123 -12.37 10.29 0.52
CA LYS A 123 -11.25 11.19 0.76
C LYS A 123 -10.13 10.47 1.52
N PHE A 124 -8.92 10.51 0.96
CA PHE A 124 -7.71 9.94 1.53
C PHE A 124 -6.80 11.01 2.14
N LEU A 125 -5.73 10.56 2.81
CA LEU A 125 -4.75 11.44 3.43
C LEU A 125 -3.88 12.12 2.36
N THR A 126 -3.63 13.41 2.51
CA THR A 126 -2.56 14.07 1.75
C THR A 126 -1.19 13.50 2.13
N PRO A 127 -0.12 13.75 1.34
CA PRO A 127 1.23 13.36 1.72
C PRO A 127 1.64 13.83 3.13
N GLU A 128 1.31 15.07 3.49
CA GLU A 128 1.61 15.65 4.81
C GLU A 128 0.80 14.98 5.92
N GLU A 129 -0.49 14.74 5.69
CA GLU A 129 -1.36 14.02 6.62
C GLU A 129 -0.88 12.58 6.83
N TYR A 130 -0.38 11.93 5.78
CA TYR A 130 0.20 10.60 5.87
C TYR A 130 1.49 10.59 6.68
N VAL A 131 2.40 11.54 6.45
CA VAL A 131 3.62 11.69 7.26
C VAL A 131 3.28 11.91 8.74
N ALA A 132 2.28 12.74 9.04
CA ALA A 132 1.80 12.94 10.41
C ALA A 132 1.20 11.64 11.00
N HIS A 133 0.44 10.89 10.21
CA HIS A 133 -0.10 9.59 10.60
C HIS A 133 1.01 8.58 10.93
N LEU A 134 2.06 8.50 10.10
CA LEU A 134 3.22 7.65 10.36
C LEU A 134 3.95 8.06 11.65
N ALA A 135 4.19 9.35 11.85
CA ALA A 135 4.84 9.88 13.05
C ALA A 135 4.07 9.53 14.33
N ALA A 136 2.74 9.63 14.30
CA ALA A 136 1.90 9.28 15.44
C ALA A 136 1.94 7.77 15.80
N GLY A 137 2.16 6.90 14.81
CA GLY A 137 2.24 5.44 15.01
C GLY A 137 3.65 4.90 15.27
N TRP A 138 4.69 5.68 14.98
CA TRP A 138 6.05 5.16 14.85
C TRP A 138 6.63 4.55 16.12
N ASP A 139 6.45 5.19 17.28
CA ASP A 139 6.99 4.68 18.55
C ASP A 139 6.52 3.25 18.86
N LYS A 140 5.26 2.94 18.53
CA LYS A 140 4.70 1.60 18.70
C LYS A 140 5.27 0.64 17.66
N THR A 141 5.29 1.05 16.40
CA THR A 141 5.82 0.24 15.29
C THR A 141 7.28 -0.12 15.51
N GLU A 142 8.11 0.85 15.93
CA GLU A 142 9.54 0.64 16.16
C GLU A 142 9.80 -0.40 17.27
N LYS A 143 9.03 -0.33 18.36
CA LYS A 143 9.10 -1.32 19.46
C LYS A 143 8.72 -2.71 18.98
N LEU A 144 7.68 -2.84 18.15
CA LEU A 144 7.26 -4.13 17.59
C LEU A 144 8.34 -4.72 16.66
N ILE A 145 8.95 -3.89 15.81
CA ILE A 145 10.05 -4.33 14.95
C ILE A 145 11.22 -4.82 15.80
N LYS A 146 11.69 -4.02 16.77
CA LYS A 146 12.83 -4.38 17.63
C LYS A 146 12.55 -5.63 18.48
N GLY A 147 11.31 -5.81 18.94
CA GLY A 147 10.90 -6.98 19.72
C GLY A 147 10.86 -8.30 18.94
N GLN A 148 10.80 -8.27 17.61
CA GLN A 148 10.85 -9.47 16.75
C GLN A 148 12.28 -9.97 16.49
N TYR A 149 13.30 -9.17 16.83
CA TYR A 149 14.72 -9.55 16.66
C TYR A 149 15.39 -10.02 17.97
N ASN A 150 14.65 -10.05 19.09
CA ASN A 150 15.12 -10.56 20.38
C ASN A 150 14.62 -11.99 20.61
#